data_AF-A0A929KAH3-F1
#
_entry.id   AF-A0A929KAH3-F1
#
_cell.length_a   1.000
_cell.length_b   1.000
_cell.length_c   1.000
_cell.angle_alpha   90.00
_cell.angle_beta   90.00
_cell.angle_gamma   90.00
#
_symmetry.space_group_name_H-M   'P 1'
#
loop_
_entity.id
_entity.type
_entity.pdbx_description
1 polymer ?
#
loop_
_entity_poly.entity_id
_entity_poly.type
_entity_poly.pdbx_seq_one_letter_code
_entity_poly.pdbx_strand_id
1 'polypeptide(L)'
;MSLKPHIMEKLVSWRKSPLIFTHECIDWRGKEGVTHQQVEALQAVTKERRISIRSGHGCGKDAIAALIALWFMSTRVDSKVVVTAPTNRQLNDIFWSELAKWFHRS
;
A
#
# COMPACT_ATOMS: atom_id res chain seq x y z
N MET A 1 -25.15 4.82 -14.85
CA MET A 1 -24.46 3.70 -15.53
C MET A 1 -23.91 2.78 -14.45
N SER A 2 -24.42 1.55 -14.31
CA SER A 2 -23.93 0.61 -13.29
C SER A 2 -22.69 -0.11 -13.80
N LEU A 3 -21.66 -0.23 -12.97
CA LEU A 3 -20.48 -1.05 -13.27
C LEU A 3 -20.88 -2.53 -13.40
N LYS A 4 -20.12 -3.29 -14.20
CA LYS A 4 -20.32 -4.74 -14.35
C LYS A 4 -20.09 -5.45 -12.99
N PRO A 5 -20.83 -6.53 -12.67
CA PRO A 5 -20.74 -7.19 -11.35
C PRO A 5 -19.32 -7.59 -10.93
N HIS A 6 -18.54 -8.20 -11.83
CA HIS A 6 -17.16 -8.61 -11.54
C HIS A 6 -16.23 -7.43 -11.21
N ILE A 7 -16.50 -6.24 -11.77
CA ILE A 7 -15.73 -5.03 -11.44
C ILE A 7 -16.03 -4.61 -9.99
N MET A 8 -17.31 -4.63 -9.61
CA MET A 8 -17.72 -4.32 -8.24
C MET A 8 -17.13 -5.31 -7.23
N GLU A 9 -17.12 -6.60 -7.55
CA GLU A 9 -16.50 -7.62 -6.71
C GLU A 9 -15.00 -7.37 -6.50
N LYS A 10 -14.28 -6.98 -7.56
CA LYS A 10 -12.87 -6.61 -7.47
C LYS A 10 -12.64 -5.36 -6.62
N LEU A 11 -13.40 -4.30 -6.85
CA LEU A 11 -13.32 -3.07 -6.05
C LEU A 11 -13.56 -3.33 -4.56
N VAL A 12 -14.54 -4.20 -4.23
CA VAL A 12 -14.82 -4.62 -2.86
C VAL A 12 -13.67 -5.45 -2.29
N SER A 13 -13.12 -6.38 -3.07
CA SER A 13 -11.97 -7.20 -2.67
C SER A 13 -10.74 -6.34 -2.36
N TRP A 14 -10.40 -5.42 -3.26
CA TRP A 14 -9.31 -4.47 -3.08
C TRP A 14 -9.52 -3.60 -1.84
N ARG A 15 -10.74 -3.07 -1.63
CA ARG A 15 -11.04 -2.29 -0.42
C ARG A 15 -10.85 -3.08 0.88
N LYS A 16 -11.16 -4.38 0.88
CA LYS A 16 -11.02 -5.24 2.06
C LYS A 16 -9.59 -5.73 2.29
N SER A 17 -8.77 -5.84 1.25
CA SER A 17 -7.45 -6.46 1.34
C SER A 17 -6.39 -5.63 0.62
N PRO A 18 -5.50 -4.93 1.36
CA PRO A 18 -4.35 -4.26 0.77
C PRO A 18 -3.39 -5.26 0.11
N LEU A 19 -3.36 -6.50 0.59
CA LEU A 19 -2.56 -7.56 -0.02
C LEU A 19 -3.05 -7.89 -1.44
N ILE A 20 -4.36 -8.10 -1.62
CA ILE A 20 -4.92 -8.38 -2.94
C ILE A 20 -4.75 -7.16 -3.85
N PHE A 21 -5.03 -5.95 -3.35
CA PHE A 21 -4.77 -4.71 -4.09
C PHE A 21 -3.30 -4.63 -4.55
N THR A 22 -2.36 -4.93 -3.67
CA THR A 22 -0.92 -4.87 -3.98
C THR A 22 -0.50 -5.92 -5.01
N HIS A 23 -1.10 -7.10 -5.01
CA HIS A 23 -0.79 -8.13 -6.01
C HIS A 23 -1.44 -7.87 -7.37
N GLU A 24 -2.65 -7.32 -7.40
CA GLU A 24 -3.44 -7.18 -8.63
C GLU A 24 -3.31 -5.81 -9.29
N CYS A 25 -3.09 -4.75 -8.51
CA CYS A 25 -2.99 -3.40 -9.05
C CYS A 25 -1.55 -2.98 -9.33
N ILE A 26 -0.54 -3.61 -8.74
CA ILE A 26 0.86 -3.18 -8.91
C ILE A 26 1.59 -4.05 -9.95
N ASP A 27 2.24 -3.39 -10.91
CA ASP A 27 3.18 -4.01 -11.83
C ASP A 27 4.53 -4.30 -11.13
N TRP A 28 4.73 -5.59 -10.84
CA TRP A 28 5.94 -6.12 -10.22
C TRP A 28 7.09 -6.36 -11.21
N ARG A 29 6.89 -6.09 -12.51
CA ARG A 29 7.89 -6.29 -13.58
C ARG A 29 8.50 -7.69 -13.56
N GLY A 30 7.65 -8.70 -13.39
CA GLY A 30 8.05 -10.11 -13.36
C GLY A 30 8.71 -10.58 -12.05
N LYS A 31 8.71 -9.76 -10.98
CA LYS A 31 9.18 -10.17 -9.64
C LYS A 31 8.07 -10.82 -8.81
N GLU A 32 8.47 -11.55 -7.76
CA GLU A 32 7.58 -12.31 -6.87
C GLU A 32 6.58 -11.44 -6.06
N GLY A 33 6.84 -10.14 -5.94
CA GLY A 33 5.95 -9.22 -5.25
C GLY A 33 6.46 -8.78 -3.88
N VAL A 34 5.56 -8.78 -2.90
CA VAL A 34 5.86 -8.45 -1.50
C VAL A 34 6.50 -9.63 -0.76
N THR A 35 7.38 -9.33 0.18
CA THR A 35 8.02 -10.35 1.03
C THR A 35 7.05 -10.90 2.08
N HIS A 36 7.38 -12.04 2.71
CA HIS A 36 6.57 -12.61 3.79
C HIS A 36 6.29 -11.60 4.94
N GLN A 37 7.32 -10.86 5.37
CA GLN A 37 7.17 -9.83 6.41
C GLN A 37 6.26 -8.68 5.97
N GLN A 38 6.28 -8.32 4.68
CA GLN A 38 5.38 -7.31 4.13
C GLN A 38 3.94 -7.83 4.01
N VAL A 39 3.74 -9.12 3.73
CA VAL A 39 2.42 -9.77 3.78
C VAL A 39 1.84 -9.68 5.18
N GLU A 40 2.63 -9.99 6.22
CA GLU A 40 2.21 -9.85 7.61
C GLU A 40 1.79 -8.41 7.94
N ALA A 41 2.57 -7.42 7.51
CA ALA A 41 2.24 -6.00 7.69
C ALA A 41 0.92 -5.60 7.00
N LEU A 42 0.71 -6.03 5.74
CA LEU A 42 -0.51 -5.77 4.97
C LEU A 42 -1.74 -6.43 5.58
N GLN A 43 -1.59 -7.62 6.17
CA GLN A 43 -2.67 -8.28 6.88
C GLN A 43 -2.94 -7.65 8.25
N ALA A 44 -1.91 -7.14 8.93
CA ALA A 44 -2.07 -6.51 10.24
C ALA A 44 -2.85 -5.19 10.15
N VAL A 45 -2.63 -4.37 9.11
CA VAL A 45 -3.34 -3.08 8.95
C VAL A 45 -4.85 -3.19 8.77
N THR A 46 -5.38 -4.37 8.40
CA THR A 46 -6.82 -4.59 8.30
C THR A 46 -7.44 -5.15 9.57
N LYS A 47 -6.61 -5.77 10.44
CA LYS A 47 -7.05 -6.39 11.69
C LYS A 47 -7.00 -5.41 12.86
N GLU A 48 -5.97 -4.59 12.91
CA GLU A 48 -5.68 -3.73 14.05
C GLU A 48 -5.73 -2.25 13.68
N ARG A 49 -6.33 -1.44 14.54
CA ARG A 49 -6.38 0.02 14.34
C ARG A 49 -5.02 0.69 14.49
N ARG A 50 -4.13 0.09 15.28
CA ARG A 50 -2.77 0.58 15.54
C ARG A 50 -1.82 -0.59 15.52
N ILE A 51 -0.78 -0.47 14.72
CA ILE A 51 0.28 -1.47 14.61
C ILE A 51 1.63 -0.82 14.86
N SER A 52 2.56 -1.58 15.41
CA SER A 52 3.97 -1.20 15.53
C SER A 52 4.80 -2.31 14.90
N ILE A 53 5.68 -1.94 13.97
CA ILE A 53 6.57 -2.86 13.27
C ILE A 53 8.00 -2.47 13.62
N ARG A 54 8.79 -3.44 14.08
CA ARG A 54 10.19 -3.22 14.42
C ARG A 54 10.96 -2.82 13.16
N SER A 55 11.81 -1.80 13.27
CA SER A 55 12.63 -1.33 12.14
C SER A 55 13.70 -2.35 11.75
N GLY A 56 13.92 -2.50 10.44
CA GLY A 56 15.04 -3.24 9.86
C GLY A 56 15.67 -2.47 8.70
N HIS A 57 16.97 -2.66 8.48
CA HIS A 57 17.70 -2.06 7.37
C HIS A 57 17.46 -2.86 6.08
N GLY A 58 17.09 -2.18 5.00
CA GLY A 58 16.88 -2.82 3.69
C GLY A 58 15.59 -3.65 3.54
N CYS A 59 14.72 -3.71 4.55
CA CYS A 59 13.52 -4.56 4.53
C CYS A 59 12.33 -4.00 3.72
N GLY A 60 12.49 -2.87 3.02
CA GLY A 60 11.40 -2.26 2.24
C GLY A 60 10.29 -1.62 3.09
N LYS A 61 10.63 -1.03 4.24
CA LYS A 61 9.68 -0.37 5.16
C LYS A 61 8.94 0.82 4.54
N ASP A 62 9.65 1.61 3.72
CA ASP A 62 9.08 2.79 3.08
C ASP A 62 8.20 2.39 1.89
N ALA A 63 8.60 1.34 1.17
CA ALA A 63 7.80 0.73 0.10
C ALA A 63 6.45 0.22 0.63
N ILE A 64 6.44 -0.51 1.75
CA ILE A 64 5.18 -1.03 2.29
C ILE A 64 4.27 0.09 2.82
N ALA A 65 4.84 1.13 3.43
CA ALA A 65 4.08 2.31 3.86
C ALA A 65 3.43 3.02 2.66
N ALA A 66 4.16 3.16 1.55
CA ALA A 66 3.65 3.75 0.31
C ALA A 66 2.52 2.91 -0.32
N LEU A 67 2.68 1.58 -0.37
CA LEU A 67 1.64 0.67 -0.87
C LEU A 67 0.36 0.73 -0.04
N ILE A 68 0.48 0.80 1.29
CA ILE A 68 -0.68 0.97 2.20
C ILE A 68 -1.35 2.33 1.96
N ALA A 69 -0.58 3.39 1.77
CA ALA A 69 -1.11 4.72 1.47
C ALA A 69 -1.89 4.72 0.15
N LEU A 70 -1.33 4.14 -0.93
CA LEU A 70 -2.00 4.00 -2.22
C LEU A 70 -3.28 3.18 -2.10
N TRP A 71 -3.22 2.02 -1.46
CA TRP A 71 -4.41 1.21 -1.21
C TRP A 71 -5.51 2.01 -0.52
N PHE A 72 -5.16 2.74 0.54
CA PHE A 72 -6.14 3.50 1.31
C PHE A 72 -6.79 4.60 0.47
N MET A 73 -5.98 5.38 -0.25
CA MET A 73 -6.43 6.46 -1.12
C MET A 73 -7.27 5.96 -2.30
N SER A 74 -6.87 4.87 -2.95
CA SER A 74 -7.56 4.33 -4.12
C SER A 74 -8.88 3.65 -3.80
N THR A 75 -9.05 3.13 -2.58
CA THR A 75 -10.21 2.31 -2.22
C THR A 75 -11.25 3.04 -1.36
N ARG A 76 -10.94 4.27 -0.90
CA ARG A 76 -11.81 5.07 -0.04
C ARG A 76 -12.01 6.47 -0.62
N VAL A 77 -13.26 6.79 -0.90
CA VAL A 77 -13.72 8.11 -1.36
C VAL A 77 -13.35 9.17 -0.30
N ASP A 78 -12.86 10.32 -0.78
CA ASP A 78 -12.48 11.49 0.03
C ASP A 78 -11.53 11.19 1.19
N SER A 79 -10.67 10.19 1.01
CA SER A 79 -9.72 9.79 2.05
C SER A 79 -8.47 10.66 2.05
N LYS A 80 -7.88 10.82 3.24
CA LYS A 80 -6.60 11.49 3.45
C LYS A 80 -5.68 10.56 4.23
N VAL A 81 -4.46 10.36 3.72
CA VAL A 81 -3.39 9.63 4.40
C VAL A 81 -2.36 10.63 4.88
N VAL A 82 -2.11 10.67 6.18
CA VAL A 82 -1.10 11.53 6.80
C VAL A 82 0.12 10.68 7.10
N VAL A 83 1.29 11.16 6.67
CA VAL A 83 2.58 10.49 6.85
C VAL A 83 3.54 11.44 7.55
N THR A 84 4.20 10.95 8.58
CA THR A 84 5.14 11.72 9.40
C THR A 84 6.49 11.04 9.42
N ALA A 85 7.57 11.82 9.37
CA ALA A 85 8.92 11.33 9.57
C ALA A 85 9.71 12.32 10.45
N PRO A 86 10.80 11.88 11.11
CA PRO A 86 11.67 12.74 11.89
C PRO A 86 12.20 13.98 11.13
N THR A 87 12.40 13.87 9.81
CA THR A 87 12.91 14.97 8.98
C THR A 87 12.11 15.13 7.69
N ASN A 88 12.00 16.37 7.20
CA ASN A 88 11.37 16.66 5.91
C ASN A 88 12.05 15.92 4.74
N ARG A 89 13.37 15.75 4.84
CA ARG A 89 14.16 15.02 3.85
C ARG A 89 13.74 13.55 3.73
N GLN A 90 13.40 12.87 4.83
CA GLN A 90 12.89 11.50 4.78
C GLN A 90 11.55 11.41 4.06
N LEU A 91 10.70 12.43 4.17
CA LEU A 91 9.46 12.47 3.41
C LEU A 91 9.75 12.66 1.91
N ASN A 92 10.50 13.72 1.56
CA ASN A 92 10.79 14.10 0.16
C ASN A 92 11.62 13.07 -0.60
N ASP A 93 12.74 12.63 -0.02
CA ASP A 93 13.71 11.81 -0.74
C ASP A 93 13.33 10.33 -0.72
N ILE A 94 12.65 9.86 0.32
CA ILE A 94 12.37 8.43 0.52
C ILE A 94 10.89 8.13 0.29
N PHE A 95 10.00 8.65 1.14
CA PHE A 95 8.59 8.24 1.10
C PHE A 95 7.90 8.68 -0.20
N TRP A 96 8.03 9.94 -0.60
CA TRP A 96 7.41 10.45 -1.83
C TRP A 96 8.00 9.79 -3.09
N SER A 97 9.29 9.46 -3.07
CA SER A 97 9.94 8.68 -4.14
C SER A 97 9.35 7.28 -4.27
N GLU A 98 9.18 6.55 -3.15
CA GLU A 98 8.52 5.23 -3.16
C GLU A 98 7.04 5.33 -3.56
N LEU A 99 6.30 6.32 -3.04
CA LEU A 99 4.90 6.52 -3.42
C LEU A 99 4.74 6.79 -4.92
N ALA A 100 5.55 7.70 -5.48
CA ALA A 100 5.55 7.99 -6.90
C ALA A 100 5.89 6.74 -7.71
N LYS A 101 6.93 5.99 -7.31
CA LYS A 101 7.33 4.75 -7.99
C LYS A 101 6.20 3.72 -8.03
N TRP A 102 5.46 3.52 -6.94
CA TRP A 102 4.36 2.55 -6.91
C TRP A 102 3.12 3.06 -7.61
N PHE A 103 2.85 4.37 -7.57
CA PHE A 103 1.75 4.98 -8.32
C PHE A 103 1.93 4.86 -9.84
N HIS A 104 3.14 5.07 -10.35
CA HIS A 104 3.44 4.86 -11.78
C HIS A 104 3.41 3.39 -12.19
N ARG A 105 3.30 2.47 -11.23
CA ARG A 105 3.18 1.03 -11.43
C ARG A 105 1.80 0.51 -11.05
N SER A 106 0.87 1.39 -10.65
CA SER A 106 -0.49 1.02 -10.27
C SER A 106 -1.51 1.12 -11.40
#